data_AF-A0A2W5AFY8-F1
#
_entry.id   AF-A0A2W5AFY8-F1
#
_cell.length_a   1.000
_cell.length_b   1.000
_cell.length_c   1.000
_cell.angle_alpha   90.00
_cell.angle_beta   90.00
_cell.angle_gamma   90.00
#
_symmetry.space_group_name_H-M   'P 1'
#
loop_
_entity.id
_entity.type
_entity.pdbx_description
1 polymer ?
#
loop_
_entity_poly.entity_id
_entity_poly.type
_entity_poly.pdbx_seq_one_letter_code
_entity_poly.pdbx_strand_id
1 'polypeptide(L)'
;MIDPIGIKTGAVSSRTASVTDKVGAAAPVQRVESDGAARIAESEVRAAARDMAASPPVDRERVQQIKRAIQQGRFPIVPARIADRLIAAQLDWATPKDGAE
;
A
#
# COMPACT_ATOMS: atom_id res chain seq x y z
N MET A 1 -36.09 -3.20 31.10
CA MET A 1 -37.04 -3.74 30.12
C MET A 1 -37.06 -2.73 28.98
N ILE A 2 -36.43 -3.05 27.84
CA ILE A 2 -36.34 -2.16 26.68
C ILE A 2 -37.55 -2.47 25.78
N ASP A 3 -38.35 -1.47 25.45
CA ASP A 3 -39.42 -1.61 24.46
C ASP A 3 -38.83 -1.51 23.04
N PRO A 4 -39.26 -2.37 22.09
CA PRO A 4 -38.83 -2.24 20.70
C PRO A 4 -39.48 -1.01 20.08
N ILE A 5 -38.65 -0.13 19.49
CA ILE A 5 -39.12 0.96 18.65
C ILE A 5 -39.59 0.35 17.32
N GLY A 6 -40.90 0.15 17.19
CA GLY A 6 -41.52 -0.30 15.95
C GLY A 6 -41.34 0.74 14.84
N ILE A 7 -40.70 0.35 13.74
CA ILE A 7 -40.57 1.17 12.53
C ILE A 7 -41.97 1.25 11.90
N LYS A 8 -42.69 2.35 12.10
CA LYS A 8 -43.95 2.62 11.40
C LYS A 8 -43.60 3.04 9.97
N THR A 9 -43.67 2.11 9.02
CA THR A 9 -43.64 2.43 7.59
C THR A 9 -44.94 3.13 7.20
N GLY A 10 -44.95 4.45 7.32
CA GLY A 10 -46.01 5.28 6.77
C GLY A 10 -45.96 5.19 5.24
N ALA A 11 -47.07 4.78 4.63
CA ALA A 11 -47.24 4.78 3.18
C ALA A 11 -47.12 6.22 2.66
N VAL A 12 -46.02 6.53 1.99
CA VAL A 12 -45.88 7.80 1.26
C VAL A 12 -46.64 7.64 -0.05
N SER A 13 -47.74 8.38 -0.20
CA SER A 13 -48.53 8.44 -1.43
C SER A 13 -47.62 8.85 -2.59
N SER A 14 -47.33 7.90 -3.48
CA SER A 14 -46.55 8.12 -4.70
C SER A 14 -47.28 9.15 -5.57
N ARG A 15 -46.75 10.37 -5.64
CA ARG A 15 -47.22 11.37 -6.59
C ARG A 15 -46.55 11.06 -7.92
N THR A 16 -47.20 10.21 -8.72
CA THR A 16 -46.80 9.95 -10.11
C THR A 16 -47.11 11.18 -10.94
N ALA A 17 -46.16 12.12 -11.00
CA ALA A 17 -46.15 13.13 -12.05
C ALA A 17 -45.50 12.50 -13.28
N SER A 18 -46.30 12.21 -14.30
CA SER A 18 -45.83 11.82 -15.62
C SER A 18 -45.19 13.02 -16.30
N VAL A 19 -43.88 13.20 -16.09
CA VAL A 19 -43.07 14.10 -16.93
C VAL A 19 -42.55 13.26 -18.09
N THR A 20 -43.28 13.32 -19.21
CA THR A 20 -42.77 12.85 -20.50
C THR A 20 -41.85 13.92 -21.07
N ASP A 21 -40.63 14.00 -20.55
CA ASP A 21 -39.54 14.67 -21.26
C ASP A 21 -38.93 13.70 -22.26
N LYS A 22 -38.88 14.13 -23.51
CA LYS A 22 -38.36 13.37 -24.64
C LYS A 22 -36.89 13.03 -24.38
N VAL A 23 -36.59 11.74 -24.27
CA VAL A 23 -35.21 11.25 -24.31
C VAL A 23 -34.66 11.52 -25.70
N GLY A 24 -33.91 12.61 -25.83
CA GLY A 24 -33.04 12.85 -26.98
C GLY A 24 -32.01 11.73 -27.06
N ALA A 25 -31.84 11.16 -28.26
CA ALA A 25 -30.88 10.10 -28.51
C ALA A 25 -29.49 10.53 -28.02
N ALA A 26 -28.93 9.76 -27.09
CA ALA A 26 -27.55 9.95 -26.64
C ALA A 26 -26.62 9.59 -27.82
N ALA A 27 -25.79 10.55 -28.24
CA ALA A 27 -24.70 10.29 -29.16
C ALA A 27 -23.75 9.24 -28.56
N PRO A 28 -23.19 8.31 -29.35
CA PRO A 28 -22.22 7.37 -28.83
C PRO A 28 -20.98 8.13 -28.36
N VAL A 29 -20.74 8.10 -27.05
CA VAL A 29 -19.48 8.56 -26.47
C VAL A 29 -18.37 7.65 -26.99
N GLN A 30 -17.49 8.21 -27.82
CA GLN A 30 -16.27 7.52 -28.26
C GLN A 30 -15.49 7.13 -27.00
N ARG A 31 -15.28 5.82 -26.79
CA ARG A 31 -14.37 5.34 -25.75
C ARG A 31 -12.98 5.83 -26.12
N VAL A 32 -12.53 6.91 -25.50
CA VAL A 32 -11.13 7.33 -25.54
C VAL A 32 -10.33 6.13 -25.07
N GLU A 33 -9.37 5.66 -25.88
CA GLU A 33 -8.43 4.63 -25.45
C GLU A 33 -7.57 5.16 -24.28
N SER A 34 -8.12 5.06 -23.08
CA SER A 34 -7.47 5.36 -21.80
C SER A 34 -6.38 4.35 -21.44
N ASP A 35 -6.12 3.38 -22.32
CA ASP A 35 -5.17 2.30 -22.14
C ASP A 35 -3.72 2.84 -22.15
N GLY A 36 -3.43 3.87 -22.96
CA GLY A 36 -2.11 4.53 -22.96
C GLY A 36 -1.84 5.34 -21.69
N ALA A 37 -2.83 6.10 -21.22
CA ALA A 37 -2.71 6.91 -20.00
C ALA A 37 -2.65 6.04 -18.74
N ALA A 38 -3.43 4.95 -18.68
CA ALA A 38 -3.40 3.98 -17.59
C ALA A 38 -2.04 3.26 -17.52
N ARG A 39 -1.47 2.83 -18.65
CA ARG A 39 -0.14 2.19 -18.70
C ARG A 39 0.99 3.14 -18.30
N ILE A 40 0.90 4.43 -18.67
CA ILE A 40 1.88 5.44 -18.23
C ILE A 40 1.76 5.67 -16.72
N ALA A 41 0.55 5.82 -16.19
CA ALA A 41 0.33 5.97 -14.76
C ALA A 41 0.82 4.73 -13.97
N GLU A 42 0.57 3.52 -14.46
CA GLU A 42 1.10 2.28 -13.86
C GLU A 42 2.64 2.24 -13.88
N SER A 43 3.26 2.68 -14.97
CA SER A 43 4.72 2.77 -15.10
C SER A 43 5.32 3.77 -14.11
N GLU A 44 4.69 4.94 -13.95
CA GLU A 44 5.12 5.98 -13.01
C GLU A 44 4.96 5.54 -11.55
N VAL A 45 3.84 4.91 -11.20
CA VAL A 45 3.62 4.33 -9.85
C VAL A 45 4.64 3.24 -9.56
N ARG A 46 4.97 2.40 -10.55
CA ARG A 46 5.97 1.34 -10.40
C ARG A 46 7.40 1.89 -10.28
N ALA A 47 7.70 3.00 -10.95
CA ALA A 47 8.97 3.72 -10.79
C ALA A 47 9.07 4.36 -9.39
N ALA A 48 8.02 5.05 -8.94
CA ALA A 48 7.97 5.64 -7.61
C ALA A 48 8.07 4.57 -6.49
N ALA A 49 7.40 3.43 -6.64
CA ALA A 49 7.51 2.31 -5.71
C ALA A 49 8.93 1.72 -5.67
N ARG A 50 9.63 1.67 -6.81
CA ARG A 50 11.04 1.25 -6.87
C ARG A 50 11.96 2.26 -6.20
N ASP A 51 11.73 3.56 -6.40
CA ASP A 51 12.52 4.61 -5.77
C ASP A 51 12.32 4.65 -4.24
N MET A 52 11.09 4.41 -3.78
CA MET A 52 10.79 4.26 -2.35
C MET A 52 11.39 2.98 -1.75
N ALA A 53 11.46 1.89 -2.52
CA ALA A 53 12.12 0.65 -2.13
C ALA A 53 13.67 0.72 -2.25
N ALA A 54 14.22 1.72 -2.94
CA ALA A 54 15.65 1.82 -3.23
C ALA A 54 16.50 2.11 -1.98
N SER A 55 15.91 2.66 -0.92
CA SER A 55 16.61 2.86 0.35
C SER A 55 15.98 2.01 1.46
N PRO A 56 16.62 0.90 1.87
CA PRO A 56 16.20 0.22 3.09
C PRO A 56 16.22 1.21 4.27
N PRO A 57 15.29 1.08 5.23
CA PRO A 57 15.22 1.96 6.41
C PRO A 57 16.39 1.67 7.35
N VAL A 58 17.58 2.18 7.00
CA VAL A 58 18.79 2.04 7.79
C VAL A 58 18.89 3.20 8.77
N ASP A 59 18.91 2.87 10.06
CA ASP A 59 19.16 3.83 11.14
C ASP A 59 20.63 4.28 11.14
N ARG A 60 20.89 5.47 10.59
CA ARG A 60 22.23 6.05 10.47
C ARG A 60 22.83 6.42 11.82
N GLU A 61 22.02 6.85 12.78
CA GLU A 61 22.48 7.27 14.11
C GLU A 61 23.01 6.07 14.90
N ARG A 62 22.26 4.96 14.85
CA ARG A 62 22.67 3.69 15.44
C ARG A 62 23.95 3.15 14.82
N VAL A 63 24.09 3.24 13.49
CA VAL A 63 25.35 2.85 12.81
C VAL A 63 26.53 3.65 13.34
N GLN A 64 26.39 4.96 13.52
CA GLN A 64 27.48 5.79 14.07
C GLN A 64 27.78 5.46 15.53
N GLN A 65 26.76 5.19 16.35
CA GLN A 65 26.96 4.75 17.73
C GLN A 65 27.73 3.44 17.81
N ILE A 66 27.38 2.45 16.99
CA ILE A 66 28.07 1.17 16.93
C ILE A 66 29.53 1.34 16.45
N LYS A 67 29.77 2.16 15.42
CA LYS A 67 31.14 2.48 14.95
C LYS A 67 31.99 3.05 16.09
N ARG A 68 31.46 4.01 16.86
CA ARG A 68 32.13 4.55 18.05
C ARG A 68 32.34 3.48 19.13
N ALA A 69 31.38 2.56 19.32
CA ALA A 69 31.47 1.45 20.26
C ALA A 69 32.65 0.51 19.94
N ILE A 70 32.82 0.19 18.67
CA ILE A 70 33.92 -0.63 18.17
C ILE A 70 35.26 0.09 18.34
N GLN A 71 35.35 1.38 17.98
CA GLN A 71 36.58 2.16 18.11
C GLN A 71 37.11 2.24 19.54
N GLN A 72 36.24 2.38 20.55
CA GLN A 72 36.68 2.43 21.95
C GLN A 72 36.80 1.03 22.59
N GLY A 73 36.67 -0.06 21.82
CA GLY A 73 36.79 -1.43 22.32
C GLY A 73 35.66 -1.91 23.24
N ARG A 74 34.57 -1.15 23.38
CA ARG A 74 33.42 -1.51 24.25
C ARG A 74 32.35 -2.34 23.55
N PHE A 75 32.52 -2.61 22.25
CA PHE A 75 31.65 -3.49 21.50
C PHE A 75 32.31 -4.88 21.38
N PRO A 76 31.77 -5.93 22.03
CA PRO A 76 32.38 -7.25 22.01
C PRO A 76 32.25 -7.87 20.61
N ILE A 77 33.39 -8.14 19.97
CA ILE A 77 33.46 -8.81 18.68
C ILE A 77 33.64 -10.30 18.93
N VAL A 78 32.61 -11.11 18.61
CA VAL A 78 32.62 -12.56 18.76
C VAL A 78 32.53 -13.19 17.37
N PRO A 79 33.55 -13.91 16.88
CA PRO A 79 33.57 -14.46 15.52
C PRO A 79 32.35 -15.34 15.19
N ALA A 80 31.93 -16.19 16.13
CA ALA A 80 30.74 -17.03 15.96
C ALA A 80 29.47 -16.20 15.68
N ARG A 81 29.26 -15.10 16.43
CA ARG A 81 28.09 -14.23 16.25
C ARG A 81 28.10 -13.51 14.90
N ILE A 82 29.28 -13.23 14.35
CA ILE A 82 29.39 -12.64 13.01
C ILE A 82 28.98 -13.67 11.96
N ALA A 83 29.49 -14.90 12.06
CA ALA A 83 29.12 -15.98 11.15
C ALA A 83 27.60 -16.23 11.15
N ASP A 84 26.99 -16.32 12.33
CA ASP A 84 25.53 -16.51 12.47
C ASP A 84 24.75 -15.39 11.76
N ARG A 85 25.21 -14.15 11.89
CA ARG A 85 24.56 -12.99 11.27
C ARG A 85 24.73 -12.94 9.76
N LEU A 86 25.88 -13.36 9.24
CA LEU A 86 26.11 -13.47 7.80
C LEU A 86 25.24 -14.58 7.19
N ILE A 87 25.13 -15.74 7.85
CA ILE A 87 24.26 -16.83 7.42
C ILE A 87 22.79 -16.39 7.44
N ALA A 88 22.34 -15.74 8.52
CA ALA A 88 20.97 -15.25 8.62
C ALA A 88 20.65 -14.22 7.52
N ALA A 89 21.55 -13.28 7.24
CA ALA A 89 21.38 -12.31 6.15
C ALA A 89 21.34 -12.99 4.77
N GLN A 90 22.16 -14.03 4.56
CA GLN A 90 22.13 -14.81 3.33
C GLN A 90 20.82 -15.57 3.18
N LEU A 91 20.27 -16.15 4.26
CA LEU A 91 18.96 -16.82 4.22
C LEU A 91 17.82 -15.85 3.93
N ASP A 92 17.81 -14.68 4.59
CA ASP A 92 16.79 -13.64 4.40
C ASP A 92 16.80 -13.08 2.97
N TRP A 93 17.98 -12.97 2.36
CA TRP A 93 18.10 -12.68 0.93
C TRP A 93 17.58 -13.84 0.06
N ALA A 94 18.00 -15.06 0.36
CA ALA A 94 17.75 -16.24 -0.48
C ALA A 94 16.30 -16.71 -0.46
N THR A 95 15.56 -16.39 0.60
CA THR A 95 14.11 -16.56 0.65
C THR A 95 13.46 -15.28 0.13
N PRO A 96 12.90 -15.27 -1.10
CA PRO A 96 12.08 -14.15 -1.51
C PRO A 96 10.94 -14.03 -0.51
N LYS A 97 10.90 -12.89 0.17
CA LYS A 97 9.79 -12.52 1.05
C LYS A 97 8.62 -12.14 0.15
N ASP A 98 8.06 -13.11 -0.55
CA ASP A 98 6.82 -12.96 -1.29
C ASP A 98 5.71 -12.59 -0.30
N GLY A 99 4.92 -11.58 -0.69
CA GLY A 99 3.94 -10.84 0.08
C GLY A 99 3.42 -11.53 1.35
N ALA A 100 3.65 -10.87 2.49
CA ALA A 100 2.76 -11.00 3.63
C ALA A 100 1.31 -10.75 3.14
N GLU A 101 0.41 -11.64 3.57
CA GLU A 101 -1.04 -11.61 3.35
C GLU A 101 -1.69 -10.22 3.45
#